data_AF-A0A2C4G6B1-F1
#
_entry.id   AF-A0A2C4G6B1-F1
#
_cell.length_a   1.000
_cell.length_b   1.000
_cell.length_c   1.000
_cell.angle_alpha   90.00
_cell.angle_beta   90.00
_cell.angle_gamma   90.00
#
_symmetry.space_group_name_H-M   'P 1'
#
loop_
_entity.id
_entity.type
_entity.pdbx_description
1 polymer ?
#
loop_
_entity_poly.entity_id
_entity_poly.type
_entity_poly.pdbx_seq_one_letter_code
_entity_poly.pdbx_strand_id
1 'polypeptide(L)'
;MKYFVIEDDELSECGEETIYVFEHSKRKRSYDTIKTLEDFAAKCIFIERRNMHWFWYKGKHVEDMPMWEFEKKIKAEQEELKAISQEEFTELRNKYAPLIKPIEFPIEGIRSAYAYEPEWNDEFFVMETEESYFAVYWFTTA
;
A
#
# COMPACT_ATOMS: atom_id res chain seq x y z
N MET A 1 -8.23 1.18 -9.82
CA MET A 1 -7.30 1.71 -8.83
C MET A 1 -6.34 2.65 -9.52
N LYS A 2 -5.99 3.74 -8.88
CA LYS A 2 -4.87 4.61 -9.24
C LYS A 2 -3.80 4.43 -8.16
N TYR A 3 -2.54 4.62 -8.54
CA TYR A 3 -1.46 4.73 -7.58
C TYR A 3 -0.45 5.78 -8.03
N PHE A 4 0.24 6.36 -7.06
CA PHE A 4 1.28 7.36 -7.23
C PHE A 4 2.52 6.88 -6.50
N VAL A 5 3.69 7.12 -7.07
CA VAL A 5 4.99 6.81 -6.46
C VAL A 5 5.71 8.12 -6.24
N ILE A 6 6.16 8.35 -5.02
CA ILE A 6 6.94 9.52 -4.62
C ILE A 6 8.28 8.96 -4.14
N GLU A 7 9.33 9.25 -4.90
CA GLU A 7 10.71 8.91 -4.59
C GLU A 7 11.39 10.22 -4.19
N ASP A 8 12.07 10.24 -3.04
CA ASP A 8 12.76 11.44 -2.57
C ASP A 8 14.06 11.08 -1.84
N ASP A 9 15.15 11.49 -2.46
CA ASP A 9 16.54 11.32 -2.00
C ASP A 9 16.84 12.21 -0.77
N GLU A 10 15.99 13.18 -0.44
CA GLU A 10 16.15 14.14 0.66
C GLU A 10 15.30 13.82 1.90
N LEU A 11 14.45 12.79 1.88
CA LEU A 11 13.61 12.45 3.05
C LEU A 11 14.42 11.77 4.18
N SER A 12 15.53 11.10 3.87
CA SER A 12 16.41 10.48 4.87
C SER A 12 17.90 10.62 4.52
N GLU A 13 18.75 10.81 5.53
CA GLU A 13 20.22 10.85 5.36
C GLU A 13 20.84 9.46 5.10
N CYS A 14 20.05 8.37 5.19
CA CYS A 14 20.55 6.99 5.25
C CYS A 14 20.04 6.05 4.14
N GLY A 15 19.18 6.51 3.21
CA GLY A 15 18.63 5.69 2.13
C GLY A 15 17.55 6.41 1.32
N GLU A 16 17.22 5.89 0.13
CA GLU A 16 16.15 6.40 -0.72
C GLU A 16 14.79 5.99 -0.12
N GLU A 17 13.95 6.97 0.23
CA GLU A 17 12.58 6.73 0.69
C GLU A 17 11.63 6.67 -0.49
N THR A 18 10.69 5.72 -0.44
CA THR A 18 9.62 5.61 -1.44
C THR A 18 8.26 5.53 -0.78
N ILE A 19 7.34 6.36 -1.26
CA ILE A 19 5.93 6.36 -0.83
C ILE A 19 5.04 5.98 -2.01
N TYR A 20 4.32 4.89 -1.86
CA TYR A 20 3.20 4.55 -2.72
C TYR A 20 1.89 5.03 -2.11
N VAL A 21 1.12 5.79 -2.88
CA VAL A 21 -0.24 6.22 -2.50
C VAL A 21 -1.25 5.59 -3.44
N PHE A 22 -2.19 4.83 -2.89
CA PHE A 22 -3.21 4.12 -3.67
C PHE A 22 -4.59 4.70 -3.43
N GLU A 23 -5.39 4.78 -4.48
CA GLU A 23 -6.78 5.21 -4.39
C GLU A 23 -7.68 4.33 -5.30
N HIS A 24 -8.75 3.79 -4.74
CA HIS A 24 -9.76 3.08 -5.49
C HIS A 24 -11.18 3.56 -5.16
N SER A 25 -11.80 4.30 -6.08
CA SER A 25 -13.23 4.64 -5.97
C SER A 25 -14.11 3.39 -6.12
N LYS A 26 -15.00 3.18 -5.14
CA LYS A 26 -15.96 2.06 -5.09
C LYS A 26 -16.97 2.05 -6.25
N ARG A 27 -17.18 3.20 -6.90
CA ARG A 27 -18.15 3.35 -8.00
C ARG A 27 -17.58 3.02 -9.39
N LYS A 28 -16.29 2.69 -9.51
CA LYS A 28 -15.64 2.45 -10.81
C LYS A 28 -15.54 0.96 -11.16
N ARG A 29 -16.22 0.55 -12.24
CA ARG A 29 -16.28 -0.83 -12.77
C ARG A 29 -14.95 -1.50 -13.10
N SER A 30 -13.87 -0.73 -13.27
CA SER A 30 -12.58 -1.27 -13.71
C SER A 30 -11.91 -2.25 -12.73
N TYR A 31 -12.39 -2.36 -11.49
CA TYR A 31 -11.88 -3.26 -10.45
C TYR A 31 -13.02 -3.85 -9.61
N ASP A 32 -14.02 -4.45 -10.27
CA ASP A 32 -15.18 -5.12 -9.63
C ASP A 32 -14.79 -6.23 -8.62
N THR A 33 -13.51 -6.62 -8.58
CA THR A 33 -12.95 -7.61 -7.67
C THR A 33 -12.57 -7.06 -6.31
N ILE A 34 -12.43 -5.74 -6.14
CA ILE A 34 -12.12 -5.12 -4.85
C ILE A 34 -13.42 -4.80 -4.14
N LYS A 35 -13.79 -5.64 -3.16
CA LYS A 35 -15.06 -5.49 -2.43
C LYS A 35 -14.88 -5.24 -0.94
N THR A 36 -13.68 -5.50 -0.42
CA THR A 36 -13.35 -5.31 0.99
C THR A 36 -12.02 -4.56 1.13
N LEU A 37 -11.74 -4.08 2.35
CA LEU A 37 -10.47 -3.46 2.69
C LEU A 37 -9.30 -4.46 2.54
N GLU A 38 -9.53 -5.74 2.82
CA GLU A 38 -8.57 -6.83 2.63
C GLU A 38 -8.26 -7.05 1.13
N ASP A 39 -9.29 -7.12 0.28
CA ASP A 39 -9.10 -7.24 -1.17
C ASP A 39 -8.26 -6.06 -1.72
N PHE A 40 -8.53 -4.85 -1.20
CA PHE A 40 -7.80 -3.66 -1.57
C PHE A 40 -6.34 -3.71 -1.10
N ALA A 41 -6.11 -4.11 0.15
CA ALA A 41 -4.78 -4.25 0.74
C ALA A 41 -3.92 -5.27 -0.04
N ALA A 42 -4.43 -6.47 -0.31
CA ALA A 42 -3.75 -7.46 -1.17
C ALA A 42 -3.39 -6.88 -2.54
N LYS A 43 -4.29 -6.08 -3.13
CA LYS A 43 -4.05 -5.51 -4.46
C LYS A 43 -2.95 -4.46 -4.46
N CYS A 44 -2.84 -3.66 -3.39
CA CYS A 44 -1.75 -2.70 -3.22
C CYS A 44 -0.40 -3.42 -3.09
N ILE A 45 -0.32 -4.42 -2.19
CA ILE A 45 0.89 -5.26 -2.01
C ILE A 45 1.26 -5.94 -3.32
N PHE A 46 0.29 -6.48 -4.05
CA PHE A 46 0.55 -7.10 -5.34
C PHE A 46 1.15 -6.12 -6.37
N ILE A 47 0.70 -4.86 -6.41
CA ILE A 47 1.24 -3.88 -7.36
C ILE A 47 2.65 -3.45 -6.99
N GLU A 48 2.89 -3.22 -5.71
CA GLU A 48 4.20 -2.95 -5.13
C GLU A 48 5.17 -4.11 -5.47
N ARG A 49 4.85 -5.32 -5.01
CA ARG A 49 5.71 -6.50 -5.21
C ARG A 49 5.82 -6.90 -6.66
N ARG A 50 4.84 -6.63 -7.51
CA ARG A 50 4.98 -6.84 -8.97
C ARG A 50 6.07 -5.96 -9.55
N ASN A 51 6.14 -4.70 -9.12
CA ASN A 51 7.18 -3.79 -9.58
C ASN A 51 8.55 -4.30 -9.12
N MET A 52 8.69 -4.73 -7.86
CA MET A 52 9.93 -5.35 -7.34
C MET A 52 10.27 -6.70 -8.00
N HIS A 53 9.30 -7.60 -8.17
CA HIS A 53 9.50 -8.93 -8.75
C HIS A 53 10.00 -8.86 -10.21
N TRP A 54 9.67 -7.80 -10.94
CA TRP A 54 10.27 -7.53 -12.25
C TRP A 54 11.79 -7.28 -12.16
N PHE A 55 12.27 -6.61 -11.09
CA PHE A 55 13.69 -6.42 -10.84
C PHE A 55 14.40 -7.71 -10.40
N TRP A 56 13.75 -8.57 -9.62
CA TRP A 56 14.32 -9.83 -9.12
C TRP A 56 14.53 -10.89 -10.21
N TYR A 57 13.83 -10.77 -11.35
CA TYR A 57 14.05 -11.59 -12.55
C TYR A 57 15.48 -11.51 -13.12
N LYS A 58 16.28 -10.49 -12.73
CA LYS A 58 17.68 -10.35 -13.14
C LYS A 58 18.70 -11.04 -12.21
N GLY A 59 18.25 -11.68 -11.12
CA GLY A 59 19.11 -12.02 -9.99
C GLY A 59 19.36 -13.51 -9.71
N LYS A 60 18.33 -14.29 -9.33
CA LYS A 60 18.44 -15.70 -8.85
C LYS A 60 17.06 -16.32 -8.66
N HIS A 61 16.96 -17.66 -8.80
CA HIS A 61 15.84 -18.56 -8.45
C HIS A 61 14.45 -17.91 -8.35
N VAL A 62 13.95 -17.38 -9.47
CA VAL A 62 12.57 -16.92 -9.57
C VAL A 62 11.71 -18.11 -10.02
N GLU A 63 10.69 -18.46 -9.23
CA GLU A 63 9.66 -19.40 -9.68
C GLU A 63 8.93 -18.78 -10.87
N ASP A 64 8.90 -19.48 -12.01
CA ASP A 64 8.10 -19.05 -13.16
C ASP A 64 6.61 -19.24 -12.82
N MET A 65 5.99 -18.14 -12.37
CA MET A 65 4.62 -18.12 -11.88
C MET A 65 3.78 -17.15 -12.71
N PRO A 66 2.62 -17.57 -13.24
CA PRO A 66 1.68 -16.66 -13.87
C PRO A 66 1.25 -15.53 -12.93
N MET A 67 1.08 -14.32 -13.47
CA MET A 67 0.71 -13.13 -12.70
C MET A 67 -0.55 -13.32 -11.83
N TRP A 68 -1.52 -14.12 -12.30
CA TRP A 68 -2.75 -14.42 -11.55
C TRP A 68 -2.53 -15.40 -10.39
N GLU A 69 -1.55 -16.30 -10.50
CA GLU A 69 -1.14 -17.19 -9.39
C GLU A 69 -0.41 -16.38 -8.33
N PHE A 70 0.45 -15.45 -8.74
CA PHE A 70 1.15 -14.54 -7.83
C PHE A 70 0.15 -13.67 -7.04
N GLU A 71 -0.84 -13.09 -7.71
CA GLU A 71 -1.89 -12.32 -7.03
C GLU A 71 -2.67 -13.17 -6.01
N LYS A 72 -2.99 -14.43 -6.34
CA LYS A 72 -3.65 -15.35 -5.40
C LYS A 72 -2.76 -15.70 -4.21
N LYS A 73 -1.46 -15.88 -4.45
CA LYS A 73 -0.47 -16.17 -3.39
C LYS A 73 -0.37 -15.00 -2.43
N ILE A 74 -0.22 -13.77 -2.92
CA ILE A 74 -0.23 -12.55 -2.08
C ILE A 74 -1.52 -12.47 -1.25
N LYS A 75 -2.67 -12.73 -1.86
CA LYS A 75 -3.94 -12.74 -1.13
C LYS A 75 -4.02 -13.82 -0.04
N ALA A 76 -3.40 -14.98 -0.27
CA ALA A 76 -3.37 -16.08 0.70
C ALA A 76 -2.37 -15.84 1.84
N GLU A 77 -1.26 -15.16 1.55
CA GLU A 77 -0.20 -14.81 2.51
C GLU A 77 -0.48 -13.51 3.27
N GLN A 78 -1.48 -12.73 2.85
CA GLN A 78 -1.81 -11.47 3.48
C GLN A 78 -2.10 -11.68 4.98
N GLU A 79 -1.30 -11.04 5.82
CA GLU A 79 -1.52 -11.01 7.26
C GLU A 79 -2.84 -10.29 7.61
N GLU A 80 -3.36 -10.61 8.79
CA GLU A 80 -4.57 -9.97 9.30
C GLU A 80 -4.36 -8.46 9.45
N LEU A 81 -5.27 -7.68 8.85
CA LEU A 81 -5.27 -6.22 8.99
C LEU A 81 -5.61 -5.82 10.42
N LYS A 82 -4.65 -5.23 11.12
CA LYS A 82 -4.84 -4.73 12.48
C LYS A 82 -5.56 -3.39 12.43
N ALA A 83 -6.79 -3.38 12.92
CA ALA A 83 -7.56 -2.14 13.05
C ALA A 83 -6.83 -1.17 13.99
N ILE A 84 -6.88 0.12 13.66
CA ILE A 84 -6.30 1.17 14.50
C ILE A 84 -7.36 2.13 15.03
N SER A 85 -7.02 2.77 16.14
CA SER A 85 -7.82 3.82 16.75
C SER A 85 -7.81 5.11 15.91
N GLN A 86 -8.76 6.00 16.22
CA GLN A 86 -8.83 7.32 15.60
C GLN A 86 -7.63 8.21 15.95
N GLU A 87 -7.05 8.03 17.14
CA GLU A 87 -5.86 8.75 17.59
C GLU A 87 -4.65 8.35 16.73
N GLU A 88 -4.39 7.04 16.60
CA GLU A 88 -3.32 6.50 15.74
C GLU A 88 -3.50 6.93 14.27
N PHE A 89 -4.74 6.91 13.77
CA PHE A 89 -5.04 7.41 12.43
C PHE A 89 -4.70 8.90 12.26
N THR A 90 -4.99 9.71 13.28
CA THR A 90 -4.73 11.16 13.23
C THR A 90 -3.23 11.44 13.20
N GLU A 91 -2.45 10.70 13.99
CA GLU A 91 -0.98 10.80 14.00
C GLU A 91 -0.40 10.43 12.63
N LEU A 92 -0.83 9.30 12.07
CA LEU A 92 -0.48 8.87 10.71
C LEU A 92 -0.77 9.91 9.65
N ARG A 93 -2.00 10.43 9.66
CA ARG A 93 -2.41 11.44 8.69
C ARG A 93 -1.55 12.69 8.81
N ASN A 94 -1.25 13.13 10.03
CA ASN A 94 -0.39 14.30 10.26
C ASN A 94 1.04 14.07 9.78
N LYS A 95 1.55 12.84 9.88
CA LYS A 95 2.86 12.43 9.34
C LYS A 95 2.89 12.47 7.80
N TYR A 96 1.92 11.82 7.14
CA TYR A 96 1.98 11.58 5.69
C TYR A 96 1.32 12.65 4.82
N ALA A 97 0.27 13.32 5.28
CA ALA A 97 -0.46 14.30 4.47
C ALA A 97 0.43 15.44 3.91
N PRO A 98 1.46 15.94 4.61
CA PRO A 98 2.40 16.89 4.03
C PRO A 98 3.27 16.31 2.92
N LEU A 99 3.67 15.03 3.03
CA LEU A 99 4.61 14.34 2.15
C LEU A 99 3.98 13.94 0.81
N ILE A 100 2.68 13.63 0.83
CA ILE A 100 2.00 13.12 -0.37
C ILE A 100 1.38 14.21 -1.25
N LYS A 101 1.65 15.49 -0.98
CA LYS A 101 1.09 16.58 -1.78
C LYS A 101 1.48 16.44 -3.26
N PRO A 102 0.56 16.70 -4.20
CA PRO A 102 -0.76 17.33 -4.03
C PRO A 102 -1.92 16.36 -3.75
N ILE A 103 -1.66 15.10 -3.40
CA ILE A 103 -2.71 14.11 -3.14
C ILE A 103 -3.41 14.42 -1.81
N GLU A 104 -4.74 14.44 -1.82
CA GLU A 104 -5.53 14.70 -0.62
C GLU A 104 -5.65 13.43 0.22
N PHE A 105 -5.08 13.46 1.43
CA PHE A 105 -5.27 12.41 2.42
C PHE A 105 -6.69 12.50 2.99
N PRO A 106 -7.52 11.44 2.91
CA PRO A 106 -8.88 11.48 3.43
C PRO A 106 -8.95 11.83 4.92
N ILE A 107 -9.93 12.64 5.30
CA ILE A 107 -10.05 13.18 6.68
C ILE A 107 -10.72 12.16 7.61
N GLU A 108 -11.64 11.35 7.07
CA GLU A 108 -12.44 10.40 7.82
C GLU A 108 -12.43 9.04 7.11
N GLY A 109 -12.25 7.98 7.89
CA GLY A 109 -12.36 6.59 7.44
C GLY A 109 -13.44 5.87 8.24
N ILE A 110 -14.21 5.02 7.56
CA ILE A 110 -15.13 4.05 8.19
C ILE A 110 -14.31 2.98 8.91
N ARG A 111 -13.22 2.55 8.27
CA ARG A 111 -12.28 1.56 8.80
C ARG A 111 -10.87 1.94 8.39
N SER A 112 -9.95 1.85 9.34
CA SER A 112 -8.52 2.14 9.16
C SER A 112 -7.74 0.98 9.77
N ALA A 113 -6.73 0.50 9.05
CA ALA A 113 -5.92 -0.62 9.50
C ALA A 113 -4.49 -0.55 8.97
N TYR A 114 -3.58 -1.24 9.65
CA TYR A 114 -2.25 -1.52 9.15
C TYR A 114 -2.11 -2.97 8.69
N ALA A 115 -1.21 -3.19 7.74
CA ALA A 115 -0.38 -4.39 7.74
C ALA A 115 1.05 -3.92 8.07
N TYR A 116 1.58 -4.28 9.22
CA TYR A 116 2.96 -3.92 9.58
C TYR A 116 3.85 -5.07 9.14
N GLU A 117 4.88 -4.81 8.33
CA GLU A 117 5.95 -5.78 8.03
C GLU A 117 7.17 -5.43 8.90
N PRO A 118 7.36 -6.10 10.07
CA PRO A 118 8.38 -5.73 11.05
C PRO A 118 9.82 -5.83 10.57
N GLU A 119 10.06 -6.60 9.51
CA GLU A 119 11.42 -6.99 9.10
C GLU A 119 12.16 -5.88 8.33
N TRP A 120 11.44 -4.87 7.81
CA TRP A 120 12.00 -3.86 6.90
C TRP A 120 11.78 -2.40 7.35
N ASN A 121 11.13 -2.18 8.51
CA ASN A 121 10.63 -0.87 8.98
C ASN A 121 9.51 -0.26 8.11
N ASP A 122 8.91 -1.03 7.21
CA ASP A 122 7.90 -0.51 6.30
C ASP A 122 6.56 -0.23 7.01
N GLU A 123 5.90 0.85 6.61
CA GLU A 123 4.57 1.22 7.10
C GLU A 123 3.54 1.08 5.98
N PHE A 124 2.67 0.07 6.06
CA PHE A 124 1.54 -0.08 5.14
C PHE A 124 0.21 0.19 5.83
N PHE A 125 -0.37 1.35 5.51
CA PHE A 125 -1.66 1.80 5.99
C PHE A 125 -2.74 1.67 4.93
N VAL A 126 -3.91 1.16 5.31
CA VAL A 126 -5.09 1.07 4.45
C VAL A 126 -6.32 1.63 5.16
N MET A 127 -7.17 2.30 4.39
CA MET A 127 -8.44 2.83 4.88
C MET A 127 -9.57 2.67 3.87
N GLU A 128 -10.77 2.56 4.43
CA GLU A 128 -12.03 2.56 3.71
C GLU A 128 -12.82 3.82 4.07
N THR A 129 -13.24 4.58 3.06
CA THR A 129 -14.18 5.69 3.17
C THR A 129 -15.53 5.27 2.59
N GLU A 130 -16.54 6.15 2.63
CA GLU A 130 -17.82 5.89 1.95
C GLU A 130 -17.65 5.73 0.43
N GLU A 131 -16.73 6.48 -0.18
CA GLU A 131 -16.62 6.60 -1.63
C GLU A 131 -15.44 5.84 -2.23
N SER A 132 -14.43 5.53 -1.43
CA SER A 132 -13.16 4.97 -1.89
C SER A 132 -12.49 4.06 -0.86
N TYR A 133 -11.50 3.32 -1.33
CA TYR A 133 -10.41 2.79 -0.54
C TYR A 133 -9.17 3.63 -0.80
N PHE A 134 -8.34 3.83 0.24
CA PHE A 134 -7.11 4.60 0.16
C PHE A 134 -6.00 3.90 0.94
N ALA A 135 -4.77 3.94 0.44
CA ALA A 135 -3.62 3.38 1.15
C ALA A 135 -2.39 4.24 0.98
N VAL A 136 -1.52 4.17 1.99
CA VAL A 136 -0.16 4.69 1.94
C VAL A 136 0.78 3.54 2.32
N TYR A 137 1.74 3.28 1.47
CA TYR A 137 2.85 2.38 1.77
C TYR A 137 4.14 3.18 1.73
N TRP A 138 4.86 3.20 2.84
CA TRP A 138 6.16 3.84 2.97
C TRP A 138 7.20 2.77 3.27
N PHE A 139 8.33 2.82 2.56
CA PHE A 139 9.48 1.98 2.85
C PHE A 139 10.78 2.73 2.53
N THR A 140 11.85 2.27 3.16
CA THR A 140 13.22 2.73 2.92
C THR A 140 13.99 1.65 2.19
N THR A 141 14.64 1.98 1.08
CA THR A 141 15.66 1.09 0.51
C THR A 141 17.00 1.35 1.20
N ALA A 142 17.58 0.31 1.80
CA ALA A 142 18.91 0.34 2.43
C ALA A 142 20.00 -0.06 1.43
#